data_AF-A0A9D1KK38-F1
#
_entry.id   AF-A0A9D1KK38-F1
#
_cell.length_a   1.000
_cell.length_b   1.000
_cell.length_c   1.000
_cell.angle_alpha   90.00
_cell.angle_beta   90.00
_cell.angle_gamma   90.00
#
_symmetry.space_group_name_H-M   'P 1'
#
loop_
_entity.id
_entity.type
_entity.pdbx_description
1 polymer ?
#
loop_
_entity_poly.entity_id
_entity_poly.type
_entity_poly.pdbx_seq_one_letter_code
_entity_poly.pdbx_strand_id
1 'polypeptide(L)'
;MKKVLAIILSAALLITALAVNVVAASATGTATGTFSGTFTANDYDSGMSTVTGSDVDIDGTWGGQFPDITKIIEKVAPLEDVTHIKVTVTANDITPCRGGEGISPRVELRWNNRAGTNAMTATFETTSGTAGQAVVYGDVPTGTTAVVLNPFAFNDQAESPIEFSVTVEVTYEEQGKVRIGDEYFDTLVKAVDAAKDGDTIYLLDNLEGAGIGIFASDVKDLTIDFGGNTYTCIGPAVGSSNTKSQAFHLEKSDTKTPNVTLQNGTLTATAAEDSGVKMLIQNYCNLTLTNMNLIGTTDTQYVLSNNFGNTVIDGNTSITATAGNVAFDVCYANGPYAGGVSVTVNTTGTITGDIELGTWNAAGGSNPKPDINDYLDNANLIINNVNLKGEIKNNVGGFNDYEPDNAGGTDEENKAEYNEKLQKAIDINGGTFAAGSKVENYLPEGGYKTDAAGNIIVGKKNDSNRITGCVYLNEDYHALIVNGRFIAQPHVDNGTGFCVACKGGINK
;
A
#
# COMPACT_ATOMS: atom_id res chain seq x y z
N MET A 1 -33.99 -39.79 36.13
CA MET A 1 -34.53 -39.14 34.91
C MET A 1 -35.07 -37.77 35.28
N LYS A 2 -34.21 -36.74 35.30
CA LYS A 2 -34.56 -35.34 35.52
C LYS A 2 -34.32 -34.63 34.18
N LYS A 3 -35.39 -34.14 33.55
CA LYS A 3 -35.30 -33.21 32.42
C LYS A 3 -35.18 -31.80 33.01
N VAL A 4 -34.00 -31.19 32.89
CA VAL A 4 -33.81 -29.76 33.13
C VAL A 4 -33.53 -29.15 31.77
N LEU A 5 -34.49 -28.37 31.30
CA LEU A 5 -34.44 -27.58 30.07
C LEU A 5 -33.58 -26.35 30.38
N ALA A 6 -32.37 -26.28 29.83
CA ALA A 6 -31.54 -25.09 29.92
C ALA A 6 -31.98 -24.12 28.83
N ILE A 7 -32.64 -23.04 29.25
CA ILE A 7 -32.93 -21.87 28.42
C ILE A 7 -31.61 -21.10 28.29
N ILE A 8 -31.02 -21.12 27.10
CA ILE A 8 -29.90 -20.24 26.75
C ILE A 8 -30.50 -18.86 26.50
N LEU A 9 -30.27 -17.95 27.44
CA LEU A 9 -30.62 -16.54 27.32
C LEU A 9 -29.64 -15.90 26.32
N SER A 10 -30.09 -15.66 25.09
CA SER A 10 -29.36 -14.85 24.13
C SER A 10 -29.41 -13.39 24.59
N ALA A 11 -28.36 -12.94 25.27
CA ALA A 11 -28.14 -11.52 25.51
C ALA A 11 -27.76 -10.86 24.18
N ALA A 12 -28.75 -10.38 23.44
CA ALA A 12 -28.53 -9.40 22.39
C ALA A 12 -28.03 -8.12 23.06
N LEU A 13 -26.70 -7.93 23.10
CA LEU A 13 -26.11 -6.63 23.34
C LEU A 13 -26.55 -5.73 22.17
N LEU A 14 -27.56 -4.89 22.40
CA LEU A 14 -27.70 -3.65 21.65
C LEU A 14 -26.44 -2.84 21.93
N ILE A 15 -25.44 -2.95 21.05
CA ILE A 15 -24.38 -1.97 20.96
C ILE A 15 -25.05 -0.75 20.32
N THR A 16 -25.59 0.13 21.17
CA THR A 16 -25.72 1.53 20.79
C THR A 16 -24.34 1.96 20.33
N ALA A 17 -24.23 2.35 19.05
CA ALA A 17 -23.07 3.03 18.52
C ALA A 17 -22.83 4.25 19.42
N LEU A 18 -21.97 4.10 20.43
CA LEU A 18 -21.19 5.21 20.90
C LEU A 18 -20.38 5.60 19.67
N ALA A 19 -20.72 6.72 19.06
CA ALA A 19 -19.72 7.50 18.36
C ALA A 19 -18.64 7.74 19.42
N VAL A 20 -17.63 6.87 19.45
CA VAL A 20 -16.37 7.22 20.06
C VAL A 20 -15.89 8.34 19.15
N ASN A 21 -16.25 9.58 19.52
CA ASN A 21 -15.42 10.71 19.16
C ASN A 21 -14.06 10.33 19.73
N VAL A 22 -13.22 9.74 18.88
CA VAL A 22 -11.79 9.70 19.09
C VAL A 22 -11.44 11.17 19.22
N VAL A 23 -11.35 11.66 20.45
CA VAL A 23 -10.87 13.00 20.72
C VAL A 23 -9.47 12.99 20.14
N ALA A 24 -9.25 13.72 19.03
CA ALA A 24 -7.94 13.87 18.44
C ALA A 24 -6.98 14.23 19.57
N ALA A 25 -5.89 13.46 19.71
CA ALA A 25 -4.94 13.73 20.77
C ALA A 25 -4.30 15.10 20.48
N SER A 26 -4.47 16.06 21.39
CA SER A 26 -3.80 17.35 21.27
C SER A 26 -2.30 17.12 21.45
N ALA A 27 -1.52 17.34 20.39
CA ALA A 27 -0.07 17.27 20.39
C ALA A 27 0.53 18.67 20.47
N THR A 28 1.78 18.77 20.94
CA THR A 28 2.55 20.01 20.92
C THR A 28 3.88 19.81 20.21
N GLY A 29 4.36 20.85 19.54
CA GLY A 29 5.68 20.81 18.91
C GLY A 29 6.28 22.20 18.80
N THR A 30 7.57 22.24 18.50
CA THR A 30 8.34 23.49 18.48
C THR A 30 9.26 23.52 17.26
N ALA A 31 9.28 24.64 16.56
CA ALA A 31 10.22 24.91 15.49
C ALA A 31 10.83 26.31 15.63
N THR A 32 11.99 26.50 15.03
CA THR A 32 12.68 27.79 15.00
C THR A 32 12.96 28.24 13.58
N GLY A 33 13.15 29.55 13.43
CA GLY A 33 13.60 30.16 12.19
C GLY A 33 14.16 31.56 12.45
N THR A 34 14.81 32.12 11.45
CA THR A 34 15.45 33.43 11.56
C THR A 34 15.14 34.31 10.35
N PHE A 35 15.12 35.62 10.59
CA PHE A 35 15.08 36.63 9.54
C PHE A 35 15.76 37.91 10.04
N SER A 36 16.10 38.81 9.14
CA SER A 36 16.63 40.13 9.47
C SER A 36 16.00 41.19 8.60
N GLY A 37 16.15 42.46 8.99
CA GLY A 37 15.65 43.53 8.16
C GLY A 37 15.85 44.94 8.71
N THR A 38 15.39 45.91 7.94
CA THR A 38 15.50 47.34 8.25
C THR A 38 14.13 47.99 8.40
N PHE A 39 14.08 49.12 9.08
CA PHE A 39 12.84 49.80 9.45
C PHE A 39 12.78 51.22 8.90
N THR A 40 11.56 51.70 8.66
CA THR A 40 11.30 53.13 8.44
C THR A 40 11.06 53.83 9.76
N ALA A 41 11.29 55.15 9.81
CA ALA A 41 11.04 56.00 10.99
C ALA A 41 9.55 56.12 11.35
N ASN A 42 8.94 55.05 11.85
CA ASN A 42 7.52 54.99 12.20
C ASN A 42 7.28 54.29 13.54
N ASP A 43 6.49 54.94 14.39
CA ASP A 43 5.98 54.42 15.67
C ASP A 43 4.73 53.54 15.49
N TYR A 44 4.14 53.55 14.30
CA TYR A 44 2.93 52.80 13.97
C TYR A 44 3.23 51.52 13.19
N ASP A 45 2.24 50.62 13.17
CA ASP A 45 2.16 49.43 12.33
C ASP A 45 2.22 49.81 10.83
N SER A 46 3.43 50.11 10.35
CA SER A 46 3.82 50.11 8.95
C SER A 46 5.00 49.16 8.86
N GLY A 47 4.84 48.06 8.12
CA GLY A 47 5.80 46.95 8.08
C GLY A 47 7.25 47.34 7.77
N MET A 48 8.11 46.34 7.76
CA MET A 48 9.54 46.52 7.58
C MET A 48 9.87 47.10 6.20
N SER A 49 10.96 47.87 6.13
CA SER A 49 11.50 48.43 4.89
C SER A 49 12.13 47.33 4.03
N THR A 50 12.87 46.42 4.68
CA THR A 50 13.43 45.22 4.07
C THR A 50 13.28 44.04 5.00
N VAL A 51 13.07 42.85 4.45
CA VAL A 51 13.07 41.55 5.13
C VAL A 51 13.99 40.61 4.34
N THR A 52 14.82 39.85 5.03
CA THR A 52 15.69 38.83 4.44
C THR A 52 15.77 37.63 5.39
N GLY A 53 15.47 36.44 4.89
CA GLY A 53 15.54 35.20 5.67
C GLY A 53 15.08 34.02 4.83
N SER A 54 15.68 32.85 4.99
CA SER A 54 15.27 31.63 4.28
C SER A 54 14.15 30.86 4.96
N ASP A 55 13.90 31.15 6.25
CA ASP A 55 12.87 30.49 7.06
C ASP A 55 11.49 31.14 6.94
N VAL A 56 11.39 32.30 6.30
CA VAL A 56 10.15 33.08 6.17
C VAL A 56 9.91 33.44 4.72
N ASP A 57 8.64 33.50 4.33
CA ASP A 57 8.24 34.16 3.08
C ASP A 57 8.02 35.66 3.33
N ILE A 58 7.97 36.45 2.26
CA ILE A 58 7.76 37.90 2.35
C ILE A 58 6.37 38.23 1.81
N ASP A 59 5.47 38.66 2.69
CA ASP A 59 4.23 39.29 2.28
C ASP A 59 4.48 40.78 1.98
N GLY A 60 4.38 41.15 0.70
CA GLY A 60 4.50 42.52 0.21
C GLY A 60 3.17 43.22 -0.10
N THR A 61 2.03 42.59 0.17
CA THR A 61 0.72 43.08 -0.31
C THR A 61 0.20 44.36 0.39
N TRP A 62 0.91 44.88 1.41
CA TRP A 62 0.43 45.97 2.28
C TRP A 62 1.26 47.26 2.22
N GLY A 63 2.07 47.44 1.17
CA GLY A 63 2.90 48.64 1.01
C GLY A 63 4.14 48.68 1.92
N GLY A 64 4.48 47.55 2.55
CA GLY A 64 5.69 47.27 3.31
C GLY A 64 6.01 45.76 3.23
N GLN A 65 7.11 45.31 3.82
CA GLN A 65 7.49 43.90 3.85
C GLN A 65 7.18 43.28 5.22
N PHE A 66 6.54 42.11 5.22
CA PHE A 66 6.17 41.39 6.44
C PHE A 66 6.64 39.93 6.36
N PRO A 67 7.37 39.42 7.37
CA PRO A 67 7.75 38.02 7.43
C PRO A 67 6.52 37.12 7.67
N ASP A 68 6.26 36.21 6.74
CA ASP A 68 5.30 35.12 6.89
C ASP A 68 6.02 33.91 7.51
N ILE A 69 5.60 33.52 8.73
CA ILE A 69 6.20 32.42 9.49
C ILE A 69 5.47 31.10 9.32
N THR A 70 4.55 30.98 8.36
CA THR A 70 3.82 29.73 8.06
C THR A 70 4.78 28.58 7.81
N LYS A 71 5.87 28.83 7.06
CA LYS A 71 6.95 27.85 6.85
C LYS A 71 7.62 27.35 8.11
N ILE A 72 7.68 28.16 9.17
CA ILE A 72 8.24 27.73 10.46
C ILE A 72 7.23 26.81 11.17
N ILE A 73 5.94 27.15 11.13
CA ILE A 73 4.85 26.36 11.72
C ILE A 73 4.74 24.99 11.05
N GLU A 74 4.79 24.94 9.73
CA GLU A 74 4.64 23.72 8.92
C GLU A 74 5.82 22.75 9.04
N LYS A 75 6.93 23.15 9.68
CA LYS A 75 7.96 22.22 10.14
C LYS A 75 7.46 21.30 11.28
N VAL A 76 6.37 21.69 11.96
CA VAL A 76 5.79 20.96 13.09
C VAL A 76 4.49 20.25 12.70
N ALA A 77 3.52 20.97 12.16
CA ALA A 77 2.20 20.44 11.80
C ALA A 77 1.58 21.27 10.66
N PRO A 78 0.69 20.69 9.83
CA PRO A 78 -0.11 21.45 8.88
C PRO A 78 -0.83 22.59 9.60
N LEU A 79 -0.80 23.81 9.05
CA LEU A 79 -1.38 24.98 9.71
C LEU A 79 -2.89 24.83 9.98
N GLU A 80 -3.59 24.08 9.13
CA GLU A 80 -5.02 23.79 9.28
C GLU A 80 -5.35 22.94 10.53
N ASP A 81 -4.39 22.19 11.06
CA ASP A 81 -4.53 21.36 12.26
C ASP A 81 -4.11 22.11 13.55
N VAL A 82 -3.46 23.28 13.42
CA VAL A 82 -2.99 24.06 14.57
C VAL A 82 -4.16 24.77 15.23
N THR A 83 -4.36 24.51 16.52
CA THR A 83 -5.43 25.12 17.33
C THR A 83 -4.92 26.27 18.19
N HIS A 84 -3.67 26.21 18.67
CA HIS A 84 -3.05 27.25 19.49
C HIS A 84 -1.60 27.47 19.07
N ILE A 85 -1.13 28.70 19.21
CA ILE A 85 0.25 29.07 18.91
C ILE A 85 0.82 29.95 20.02
N LYS A 86 2.12 29.81 20.26
CA LYS A 86 2.95 30.70 21.05
C LYS A 86 4.22 31.00 20.26
N VAL A 87 4.39 32.27 19.92
CA VAL A 87 5.53 32.76 19.15
C VAL A 87 6.39 33.61 20.06
N THR A 88 7.63 33.18 20.26
CA THR A 88 8.67 33.92 20.94
C THR A 88 9.59 34.55 19.90
N VAL A 89 9.71 35.86 19.91
CA VAL A 89 10.57 36.62 18.99
C VAL A 89 11.67 37.28 19.80
N THR A 90 12.93 36.99 19.49
CA THR A 90 14.08 37.72 20.03
C THR A 90 14.69 38.60 18.97
N ALA A 91 15.05 39.82 19.34
CA ALA A 91 15.77 40.77 18.50
C ALA A 91 17.13 41.09 19.13
N ASN A 92 18.16 41.22 18.31
CA ASN A 92 19.50 41.60 18.78
C ASN A 92 19.58 43.06 19.25
N ASP A 93 18.69 43.93 18.77
CA ASP A 93 18.60 45.34 19.15
C ASP A 93 17.13 45.81 19.13
N ILE A 94 16.63 46.28 20.27
CA ILE A 94 15.29 46.84 20.49
C ILE A 94 15.35 48.35 20.80
N THR A 95 16.35 49.05 20.27
CA THR A 95 16.39 50.51 20.29
C THR A 95 15.16 51.05 19.53
N PRO A 96 14.35 51.95 20.13
CA PRO A 96 13.22 52.56 19.47
C PRO A 96 13.57 53.31 18.18
N CYS A 97 12.59 53.51 17.30
CA CYS A 97 12.75 54.36 16.13
C CYS A 97 13.13 55.81 16.51
N ARG A 98 13.55 56.60 15.52
CA ARG A 98 14.05 57.98 15.70
C ARG A 98 15.22 58.07 16.67
N GLY A 99 16.14 57.10 16.61
CA GLY A 99 17.33 57.08 17.45
C GLY A 99 17.04 56.93 18.95
N GLY A 100 15.96 56.23 19.31
CA GLY A 100 15.58 55.97 20.70
C GLY A 100 14.49 56.89 21.27
N GLU A 101 13.99 57.86 20.50
CA GLU A 101 12.92 58.77 20.94
C GLU A 101 11.50 58.21 20.73
N GLY A 102 11.37 57.18 19.90
CA GLY A 102 10.09 56.53 19.58
C GLY A 102 9.53 55.67 20.72
N ILE A 103 8.40 55.01 20.45
CA ILE A 103 7.82 54.05 21.39
C ILE A 103 8.67 52.77 21.48
N SER A 104 8.53 52.02 22.59
CA SER A 104 9.17 50.71 22.71
C SER A 104 8.79 49.81 21.53
N PRO A 105 9.75 49.08 20.92
CA PRO A 105 9.44 48.16 19.84
C PRO A 105 8.41 47.11 20.23
N ARG A 106 7.59 46.72 19.25
CA ARG A 106 6.48 45.79 19.43
C ARG A 106 6.44 44.79 18.31
N VAL A 107 5.69 43.71 18.53
CA VAL A 107 5.42 42.69 17.53
C VAL A 107 3.94 42.34 17.52
N GLU A 108 3.39 42.20 16.32
CA GLU A 108 2.04 41.72 16.07
C GLU A 108 2.05 40.36 15.35
N LEU A 109 1.11 39.50 15.70
CA LEU A 109 0.76 38.28 14.96
C LEU A 109 -0.58 38.49 14.26
N ARG A 110 -0.64 38.17 12.97
CA ARG A 110 -1.80 38.34 12.09
C ARG A 110 -2.12 37.05 11.34
N TRP A 111 -3.39 36.86 11.00
CA TRP A 111 -3.91 35.68 10.28
C TRP A 111 -4.32 36.06 8.87
N ASN A 112 -3.91 35.31 7.84
CA ASN A 112 -4.28 35.41 6.42
C ASN A 112 -3.95 36.74 5.75
N ASN A 113 -4.60 37.81 6.19
CA ASN A 113 -4.49 39.16 5.70
C ASN A 113 -4.67 40.17 6.87
N ARG A 114 -4.02 41.33 6.81
CA ARG A 114 -4.10 42.39 7.83
C ARG A 114 -5.49 43.05 7.93
N ALA A 115 -6.49 42.66 7.14
CA ALA A 115 -7.81 43.31 7.08
C ALA A 115 -8.66 43.17 8.37
N GLY A 116 -8.27 42.28 9.29
CA GLY A 116 -8.95 42.08 10.58
C GLY A 116 -8.34 42.87 11.75
N THR A 117 -9.17 43.34 12.67
CA THR A 117 -8.80 44.15 13.86
C THR A 117 -8.22 43.35 15.04
N ASN A 118 -7.95 42.06 14.89
CA ASN A 118 -7.67 41.15 16.01
C ASN A 118 -6.21 40.65 16.00
N ALA A 119 -5.24 41.56 15.98
CA ALA A 119 -3.83 41.22 16.11
C ALA A 119 -3.50 40.81 17.55
N MET A 120 -2.73 39.75 17.74
CA MET A 120 -2.07 39.51 19.03
C MET A 120 -0.84 40.39 19.09
N THR A 121 -0.69 41.20 20.13
CA THR A 121 0.42 42.16 20.23
C THR A 121 1.20 41.99 21.52
N ALA A 122 2.52 42.09 21.43
CA ALA A 122 3.41 42.16 22.58
C ALA A 122 4.44 43.28 22.41
N THR A 123 4.91 43.82 23.54
CA THR A 123 6.02 44.77 23.60
C THR A 123 7.30 43.99 23.86
N PHE A 124 8.40 44.39 23.23
CA PHE A 124 9.70 43.80 23.53
C PHE A 124 10.21 44.24 24.90
N GLU A 125 10.66 43.28 25.69
CA GLU A 125 11.34 43.51 26.97
C GLU A 125 12.85 43.28 26.79
N THR A 126 13.66 44.13 27.42
CA THR A 126 15.12 44.02 27.37
C THR A 126 15.58 42.73 28.04
N THR A 127 16.38 41.93 27.34
CA THR A 127 16.99 40.71 27.87
C THR A 127 18.44 40.93 28.26
N SER A 128 19.21 41.68 27.45
CA SER A 128 20.60 42.04 27.73
C SER A 128 21.07 43.18 26.82
N GLY A 129 21.63 44.25 27.39
CA GLY A 129 22.11 45.39 26.61
C GLY A 129 20.97 46.00 25.79
N THR A 130 21.15 46.06 24.47
CA THR A 130 20.10 46.47 23.52
C THR A 130 19.23 45.32 23.05
N ALA A 131 19.54 44.06 23.34
CA ALA A 131 18.75 42.91 22.91
C ALA A 131 17.46 42.77 23.72
N GLY A 132 16.42 42.20 23.10
CA GLY A 132 15.13 42.01 23.74
C GLY A 132 14.30 40.85 23.19
N GLN A 133 13.20 40.57 23.86
CA GLN A 133 12.28 39.49 23.54
C GLN A 133 10.82 39.93 23.68
N ALA A 134 9.95 39.44 22.81
CA ALA A 134 8.51 39.54 22.93
C ALA A 134 7.88 38.16 22.73
N VAL A 135 6.76 37.92 23.42
CA VAL A 135 6.00 36.66 23.32
C VAL A 135 4.55 36.96 23.02
N VAL A 136 4.03 36.41 21.92
CA VAL A 136 2.61 36.45 21.55
C VAL A 136 2.04 35.04 21.56
N TYR A 137 0.83 34.85 22.07
CA TYR A 137 0.21 33.54 22.14
C TYR A 137 -1.32 33.65 22.09
N GLY A 138 -1.95 32.58 21.61
CA GLY A 138 -3.40 32.40 21.63
C GLY A 138 -3.90 31.44 20.56
N ASP A 139 -5.20 31.44 20.39
CA ASP A 139 -5.90 30.50 19.50
C ASP A 139 -5.71 30.89 18.02
N VAL A 140 -5.52 29.88 17.17
CA VAL A 140 -5.47 30.05 15.72
C VAL A 140 -6.89 29.94 15.15
N PRO A 141 -7.43 30.96 14.46
CA PRO A 141 -8.76 30.88 13.89
C PRO A 141 -8.88 29.81 12.79
N THR A 142 -10.02 29.11 12.73
CA THR A 142 -10.32 28.18 11.64
C THR A 142 -10.26 28.86 10.28
N GLY A 143 -9.66 28.19 9.29
CA GLY A 143 -9.46 28.74 7.94
C GLY A 143 -8.26 29.69 7.84
N THR A 144 -7.33 29.63 8.81
CA THR A 144 -6.04 30.30 8.68
C THR A 144 -5.18 29.57 7.65
N THR A 145 -4.74 30.29 6.63
CA THR A 145 -3.86 29.86 5.54
C THR A 145 -2.49 30.53 5.59
N ALA A 146 -2.31 31.57 6.41
CA ALA A 146 -1.02 32.22 6.63
C ALA A 146 -0.91 32.86 8.02
N VAL A 147 0.28 32.83 8.61
CA VAL A 147 0.60 33.48 9.89
C VAL A 147 1.70 34.51 9.68
N VAL A 148 1.32 35.78 9.72
CA VAL A 148 2.21 36.91 9.40
C VAL A 148 2.67 37.60 10.67
N LEU A 149 3.97 37.80 10.77
CA LEU A 149 4.64 38.51 11.85
C LEU A 149 4.88 39.96 11.44
N ASN A 150 4.64 40.88 12.37
CA ASN A 150 4.79 42.31 12.12
C ASN A 150 5.53 43.00 13.28
N PRO A 151 6.87 43.03 13.24
CA PRO A 151 7.66 43.87 14.13
C PRO A 151 7.60 45.33 13.70
N PHE A 152 7.51 46.28 14.64
CA PHE A 152 7.50 47.72 14.36
C PHE A 152 8.09 48.57 15.49
N ALA A 153 8.30 49.86 15.21
CA ALA A 153 8.93 50.86 16.09
C ALA A 153 10.40 50.59 16.45
N PHE A 154 11.13 49.84 15.61
CA PHE A 154 12.57 49.61 15.74
C PHE A 154 13.40 50.74 15.13
N ASN A 155 14.68 50.82 15.52
CA ASN A 155 15.63 51.83 15.07
C ASN A 155 15.79 51.85 13.53
N ASP A 156 15.28 52.90 12.91
CA ASP A 156 15.40 53.18 11.48
C ASP A 156 16.78 53.73 11.08
N GLN A 157 17.62 54.09 12.05
CA GLN A 157 18.99 54.58 11.87
C GLN A 157 20.05 53.51 12.22
N ALA A 158 19.66 52.24 12.32
CA ALA A 158 20.59 51.15 12.61
C ALA A 158 21.62 50.97 11.48
N GLU A 159 22.90 50.87 11.83
CA GLU A 159 24.00 50.68 10.86
C GLU A 159 23.99 49.29 10.22
N SER A 160 23.32 48.33 10.85
CA SER A 160 23.13 46.96 10.37
C SER A 160 21.66 46.54 10.50
N PRO A 161 21.16 45.62 9.66
CA PRO A 161 19.82 45.06 9.83
C PRO A 161 19.65 44.46 11.22
N ILE A 162 18.45 44.64 11.79
CA ILE A 162 18.07 44.00 13.05
C ILE A 162 17.88 42.51 12.77
N GLU A 163 18.46 41.66 13.59
CA GLU A 163 18.36 40.20 13.48
C GLU A 163 17.29 39.68 14.42
N PHE A 164 16.41 38.84 13.88
CA PHE A 164 15.32 38.20 14.58
C PHE A 164 15.49 36.68 14.61
N SER A 165 15.31 36.10 15.79
CA SER A 165 15.11 34.66 15.95
C SER A 165 13.68 34.42 16.44
N VAL A 166 12.99 33.48 15.79
CA VAL A 166 11.60 33.14 16.07
C VAL A 166 11.56 31.70 16.52
N THR A 167 11.00 31.47 17.71
CA THR A 167 10.63 30.14 18.19
C THR A 167 9.11 30.06 18.21
N VAL A 168 8.56 29.09 17.49
CA VAL A 168 7.14 28.82 17.42
C VAL A 168 6.85 27.52 18.16
N GLU A 169 6.00 27.59 19.17
CA GLU A 169 5.40 26.45 19.86
C GLU A 169 3.93 26.36 19.44
N VAL A 170 3.49 25.23 18.90
CA VAL A 170 2.10 25.01 18.47
C VAL A 170 1.46 23.87 19.26
N THR A 171 0.15 24.01 19.50
CA THR A 171 -0.74 22.90 19.85
C THR A 171 -1.60 22.59 18.64
N TYR A 172 -1.69 21.33 18.25
CA TYR A 172 -2.42 20.88 17.07
C TYR A 172 -3.18 19.58 17.35
N GLU A 173 -4.21 19.31 16.56
CA GLU A 173 -4.91 18.04 16.57
C GLU A 173 -4.24 17.10 15.56
N GLU A 174 -3.57 16.05 16.04
CA GLU A 174 -3.00 15.06 15.13
C GLU A 174 -4.13 14.26 14.49
N GLN A 175 -4.28 14.35 13.17
CA GLN A 175 -5.18 13.47 12.44
C GLN A 175 -4.59 12.06 12.42
N GLY A 176 -5.45 11.06 12.64
CA GLY A 176 -5.04 9.66 12.57
C GLY A 176 -4.43 9.31 11.20
N LYS A 177 -3.44 8.42 11.17
CA LYS A 177 -2.72 8.00 9.95
C LYS A 177 -3.54 7.13 9.00
N VAL A 178 -4.75 6.76 9.40
CA VAL A 178 -5.67 5.91 8.66
C VAL A 178 -7.05 6.54 8.65
N ARG A 179 -7.78 6.43 7.54
CA ARG A 179 -9.10 7.07 7.38
C ARG A 179 -10.15 6.13 6.80
N ILE A 180 -11.38 6.26 7.29
CA ILE A 180 -12.60 5.66 6.71
C ILE A 180 -13.65 6.76 6.59
N GLY A 181 -14.03 7.14 5.36
CA GLY A 181 -14.89 8.30 5.16
C GLY A 181 -14.25 9.56 5.76
N ASP A 182 -14.92 10.17 6.75
CA ASP A 182 -14.45 11.36 7.47
C ASP A 182 -13.87 11.02 8.86
N GLU A 183 -13.82 9.73 9.24
CA GLU A 183 -13.27 9.26 10.51
C GLU A 183 -11.79 8.90 10.37
N TYR A 184 -10.97 9.33 11.34
CA TYR A 184 -9.53 9.09 11.39
C TYR A 184 -9.16 8.16 12.55
N PHE A 185 -8.13 7.34 12.32
CA PHE A 185 -7.64 6.33 13.24
C PHE A 185 -6.10 6.35 13.28
N ASP A 186 -5.52 6.24 14.47
CA ASP A 186 -4.05 6.20 14.62
C ASP A 186 -3.44 4.92 14.06
N THR A 187 -4.21 3.82 14.03
CA THR A 187 -3.72 2.49 13.64
C THR A 187 -4.64 1.81 12.66
N LEU A 188 -4.06 0.96 11.81
CA LEU A 188 -4.82 0.15 10.86
C LEU A 188 -5.70 -0.88 11.58
N VAL A 189 -5.27 -1.41 12.73
CA VAL A 189 -6.08 -2.32 13.56
C VAL A 189 -7.40 -1.66 13.96
N LYS A 190 -7.35 -0.44 14.53
CA LYS A 190 -8.57 0.27 14.94
C LYS A 190 -9.49 0.55 13.75
N ALA A 191 -8.92 0.91 12.61
CA ALA A 191 -9.69 1.15 11.39
C ALA A 191 -10.38 -0.15 10.90
N VAL A 192 -9.68 -1.28 10.85
CA VAL A 192 -10.25 -2.57 10.42
C VAL A 192 -11.35 -3.07 11.38
N ASP A 193 -11.16 -2.88 12.69
CA ASP A 193 -12.17 -3.20 13.70
C ASP A 193 -13.42 -2.32 13.55
N ALA A 194 -13.25 -1.03 13.22
CA ALA A 194 -14.34 -0.09 13.02
C ALA A 194 -15.04 -0.22 11.65
N ALA A 195 -14.34 -0.74 10.66
CA ALA A 195 -14.84 -0.86 9.29
C ALA A 195 -16.10 -1.74 9.21
N LYS A 196 -17.05 -1.27 8.41
CA LYS A 196 -18.28 -1.97 8.03
C LYS A 196 -18.08 -2.72 6.73
N ASP A 197 -19.03 -3.59 6.43
CA ASP A 197 -19.06 -4.36 5.19
C ASP A 197 -19.07 -3.45 3.96
N GLY A 198 -18.05 -3.58 3.12
CA GLY A 198 -17.86 -2.79 1.90
C GLY A 198 -17.09 -1.48 2.08
N ASP A 199 -16.62 -1.15 3.29
CA ASP A 199 -15.86 0.08 3.53
C ASP A 199 -14.50 0.07 2.81
N THR A 200 -13.99 1.29 2.56
CA THR A 200 -12.62 1.53 2.09
C THR A 200 -11.82 2.25 3.17
N ILE A 201 -10.70 1.65 3.55
CA ILE A 201 -9.72 2.19 4.48
C ILE A 201 -8.57 2.81 3.67
N TYR A 202 -8.17 4.03 4.01
CA TYR A 202 -7.05 4.73 3.38
C TYR A 202 -5.90 4.91 4.38
N LEU A 203 -4.68 4.50 4.03
CA LEU A 203 -3.48 4.93 4.74
C LEU A 203 -3.05 6.30 4.22
N LEU A 204 -2.79 7.22 5.14
CA LEU A 204 -2.42 8.61 4.84
C LEU A 204 -0.91 8.87 4.97
N ASP A 205 -0.21 7.99 5.67
CA ASP A 205 1.24 8.03 5.88
C ASP A 205 1.77 6.59 6.05
N ASN A 206 3.10 6.44 6.02
CA ASN A 206 3.73 5.19 6.43
C ASN A 206 3.35 4.86 7.88
N LEU A 207 3.04 3.59 8.11
CA LEU A 207 2.46 3.15 9.36
C LEU A 207 3.08 1.84 9.82
N GLU A 208 3.48 1.83 11.09
CA GLU A 208 3.91 0.63 11.81
C GLU A 208 2.79 0.15 12.72
N GLY A 209 2.58 -1.17 12.81
CA GLY A 209 1.51 -1.71 13.64
C GLY A 209 1.53 -3.22 13.83
N ALA A 210 0.53 -3.72 14.54
CA ALA A 210 0.32 -5.14 14.77
C ALA A 210 -0.23 -5.85 13.51
N GLY A 211 -0.31 -7.18 13.56
CA GLY A 211 -0.98 -7.92 12.49
C GLY A 211 -2.47 -7.56 12.37
N ILE A 212 -3.03 -7.70 11.17
CA ILE A 212 -4.42 -7.41 10.81
C ILE A 212 -5.17 -8.71 10.60
N GLY A 213 -6.27 -8.92 11.33
CA GLY A 213 -7.08 -10.14 11.24
C GLY A 213 -8.51 -9.85 10.82
N ILE A 214 -8.98 -10.51 9.76
CA ILE A 214 -10.40 -10.70 9.48
C ILE A 214 -10.72 -12.14 9.85
N PHE A 215 -11.43 -12.34 10.95
CA PHE A 215 -11.74 -13.67 11.48
C PHE A 215 -13.16 -14.11 11.10
N ALA A 216 -13.43 -15.41 11.14
CA ALA A 216 -14.71 -16.02 10.75
C ALA A 216 -15.94 -15.42 11.46
N SER A 217 -15.78 -14.84 12.65
CA SER A 217 -16.84 -14.17 13.40
C SER A 217 -17.17 -12.75 12.93
N ASP A 218 -16.30 -12.13 12.13
CA ASP A 218 -16.39 -10.73 11.69
C ASP A 218 -15.98 -10.57 10.22
N VAL A 219 -16.40 -11.52 9.39
CA VAL A 219 -16.11 -11.46 7.94
C VAL A 219 -16.85 -10.30 7.28
N LYS A 220 -16.08 -9.49 6.56
CA LYS A 220 -16.57 -8.30 5.87
C LYS A 220 -15.83 -8.10 4.55
N ASP A 221 -16.55 -7.63 3.53
CA ASP A 221 -15.93 -7.12 2.32
C ASP A 221 -15.15 -5.84 2.70
N LEU A 222 -13.92 -5.70 2.22
CA LEU A 222 -13.05 -4.60 2.66
C LEU A 222 -12.08 -4.20 1.56
N THR A 223 -11.87 -2.90 1.40
CA THR A 223 -10.73 -2.37 0.62
C THR A 223 -9.77 -1.63 1.54
N ILE A 224 -8.47 -1.94 1.45
CA ILE A 224 -7.41 -1.17 2.09
C ILE A 224 -6.54 -0.57 0.98
N ASP A 225 -6.66 0.74 0.80
CA ASP A 225 -5.85 1.53 -0.11
C ASP A 225 -4.68 2.13 0.68
N PHE A 226 -3.46 1.74 0.30
CA PHE A 226 -2.25 2.16 0.97
C PHE A 226 -1.81 3.57 0.54
N GLY A 227 -2.40 4.16 -0.51
CA GLY A 227 -2.14 5.55 -0.90
C GLY A 227 -0.69 5.85 -1.31
N GLY A 228 0.07 4.83 -1.70
CA GLY A 228 1.51 4.88 -1.96
C GLY A 228 2.38 4.66 -0.71
N ASN A 229 1.78 4.53 0.47
CA ASN A 229 2.46 4.35 1.73
C ASN A 229 2.84 2.89 2.01
N THR A 230 3.65 2.70 3.05
CA THR A 230 4.09 1.41 3.55
C THR A 230 3.40 1.08 4.87
N TYR A 231 2.79 -0.10 4.95
CA TYR A 231 2.48 -0.73 6.23
C TYR A 231 3.58 -1.72 6.61
N THR A 232 4.17 -1.51 7.79
CA THR A 232 5.16 -2.43 8.36
C THR A 232 4.57 -3.10 9.58
N CYS A 233 4.31 -4.41 9.48
CA CYS A 233 3.89 -5.20 10.64
C CYS A 233 5.08 -5.41 11.58
N ILE A 234 5.06 -4.72 12.72
CA ILE A 234 6.07 -4.83 13.78
C ILE A 234 5.69 -5.86 14.86
N GLY A 235 4.48 -6.40 14.78
CA GLY A 235 3.94 -7.37 15.72
C GLY A 235 3.02 -6.78 16.79
N PRO A 236 2.33 -7.62 17.57
CA PRO A 236 2.33 -9.08 17.48
C PRO A 236 1.68 -9.57 16.19
N ALA A 237 2.15 -10.70 15.67
CA ALA A 237 1.49 -11.41 14.59
C ALA A 237 0.07 -11.83 14.98
N VAL A 238 -0.79 -11.96 13.97
CA VAL A 238 -2.15 -12.50 14.10
C VAL A 238 -2.22 -13.91 13.55
N GLY A 239 -3.35 -14.57 13.78
CA GLY A 239 -3.63 -15.93 13.33
C GLY A 239 -4.61 -16.64 14.22
N SER A 240 -4.91 -17.89 13.86
CA SER A 240 -5.76 -18.76 14.68
C SER A 240 -5.07 -19.11 16.00
N SER A 241 -5.83 -19.69 16.94
CA SER A 241 -5.30 -20.07 18.26
C SER A 241 -4.06 -20.96 18.13
N ASN A 242 -2.97 -20.58 18.81
CA ASN A 242 -1.65 -21.24 18.79
C ASN A 242 -0.83 -21.14 17.49
N THR A 243 -1.32 -20.45 16.45
CA THR A 243 -0.61 -20.33 15.15
C THR A 243 -0.52 -18.88 14.67
N LYS A 244 -0.37 -17.94 15.61
CA LYS A 244 -0.21 -16.52 15.32
C LYS A 244 1.14 -16.24 14.67
N SER A 245 1.18 -16.25 13.34
CA SER A 245 2.41 -16.04 12.57
C SER A 245 2.18 -15.25 11.28
N GLN A 246 1.07 -14.53 11.18
CA GLN A 246 0.72 -13.75 9.99
C GLN A 246 0.77 -12.24 10.27
N ALA A 247 1.21 -11.46 9.28
CA ALA A 247 0.94 -10.02 9.29
C ALA A 247 -0.53 -9.73 8.94
N PHE A 248 -1.11 -10.48 8.00
CA PHE A 248 -2.51 -10.41 7.61
C PHE A 248 -3.12 -11.82 7.62
N HIS A 249 -4.18 -12.01 8.40
CA HIS A 249 -4.92 -13.28 8.49
C HIS A 249 -6.35 -13.05 8.01
N LEU A 250 -6.71 -13.62 6.86
CA LEU A 250 -7.96 -13.33 6.17
C LEU A 250 -8.83 -14.59 6.10
N GLU A 251 -9.89 -14.66 6.89
CA GLU A 251 -10.80 -15.81 6.96
C GLU A 251 -12.11 -15.59 6.21
N LYS A 252 -12.71 -16.69 5.79
CA LYS A 252 -14.14 -16.79 5.49
C LYS A 252 -14.92 -17.23 6.73
N SER A 253 -16.25 -17.13 6.67
CA SER A 253 -17.15 -17.83 7.57
C SER A 253 -17.80 -19.03 6.87
N ASP A 254 -18.72 -19.72 7.56
CA ASP A 254 -19.52 -20.79 6.96
C ASP A 254 -20.57 -20.26 5.97
N THR A 255 -20.92 -18.97 6.05
CA THR A 255 -22.01 -18.36 5.28
C THR A 255 -21.56 -17.27 4.32
N LYS A 256 -20.32 -16.77 4.45
CA LYS A 256 -19.78 -15.71 3.61
C LYS A 256 -18.29 -15.91 3.33
N THR A 257 -17.93 -15.83 2.05
CA THR A 257 -16.56 -15.60 1.58
C THR A 257 -16.43 -14.11 1.28
N PRO A 258 -15.67 -13.34 2.08
CA PRO A 258 -15.52 -11.91 1.82
C PRO A 258 -14.61 -11.65 0.63
N ASN A 259 -14.77 -10.47 0.02
CA ASN A 259 -13.89 -9.91 -0.99
C ASN A 259 -13.04 -8.83 -0.33
N VAL A 260 -11.74 -9.11 -0.22
CA VAL A 260 -10.75 -8.20 0.34
C VAL A 260 -9.87 -7.67 -0.79
N THR A 261 -9.70 -6.36 -0.87
CA THR A 261 -8.80 -5.71 -1.82
C THR A 261 -7.70 -4.97 -1.08
N LEU A 262 -6.43 -5.25 -1.42
CA LEU A 262 -5.29 -4.45 -1.01
C LEU A 262 -4.72 -3.76 -2.24
N GLN A 263 -4.56 -2.42 -2.17
CA GLN A 263 -4.11 -1.67 -3.34
C GLN A 263 -3.14 -0.52 -3.04
N ASN A 264 -2.36 -0.17 -4.06
CA ASN A 264 -1.54 1.04 -4.15
C ASN A 264 -0.56 1.25 -2.98
N GLY A 265 0.35 0.32 -2.72
CA GLY A 265 1.40 0.58 -1.72
C GLY A 265 2.20 -0.64 -1.34
N THR A 266 2.85 -0.57 -0.18
CA THR A 266 3.79 -1.60 0.27
C THR A 266 3.31 -2.26 1.56
N LEU A 267 3.37 -3.59 1.61
CA LEU A 267 3.21 -4.37 2.84
C LEU A 267 4.51 -5.12 3.11
N THR A 268 5.03 -4.95 4.33
CA THR A 268 6.21 -5.65 4.83
C THR A 268 6.05 -5.97 6.32
N ALA A 269 7.02 -6.68 6.88
CA ALA A 269 7.13 -6.89 8.32
C ALA A 269 8.55 -6.56 8.79
N THR A 270 8.73 -6.41 10.10
CA THR A 270 10.07 -6.30 10.69
C THR A 270 10.70 -7.69 10.84
N ALA A 271 11.96 -7.82 10.42
CA ALA A 271 12.76 -9.02 10.63
C ALA A 271 13.17 -9.07 12.11
N ALA A 272 12.44 -9.83 12.92
CA ALA A 272 12.78 -10.09 14.32
C ALA A 272 11.99 -11.28 14.86
N GLU A 273 12.56 -12.00 15.83
CA GLU A 273 11.85 -12.99 16.64
C GLU A 273 10.62 -12.38 17.36
N ASP A 274 10.63 -11.06 17.58
CA ASP A 274 9.59 -10.32 18.31
C ASP A 274 8.30 -10.09 17.50
N SER A 275 8.36 -10.00 16.16
CA SER A 275 7.14 -9.79 15.37
C SER A 275 6.30 -11.06 15.28
N GLY A 276 6.95 -12.23 15.28
CA GLY A 276 6.33 -13.55 15.08
C GLY A 276 5.87 -13.83 13.65
N VAL A 277 6.08 -12.90 12.70
CA VAL A 277 5.57 -13.00 11.33
C VAL A 277 6.40 -14.00 10.52
N LYS A 278 5.77 -15.09 10.09
CA LYS A 278 6.29 -16.09 9.15
C LYS A 278 5.59 -16.06 7.80
N MET A 279 4.43 -15.41 7.71
CA MET A 279 3.75 -15.12 6.45
C MET A 279 3.22 -13.69 6.42
N LEU A 280 3.38 -12.95 5.31
CA LEU A 280 2.75 -11.63 5.27
C LEU A 280 1.23 -11.77 5.17
N ILE A 281 0.74 -12.63 4.28
CA ILE A 281 -0.69 -12.85 4.10
C ILE A 281 -0.99 -14.34 4.13
N GLN A 282 -1.92 -14.75 4.99
CA GLN A 282 -2.61 -16.03 4.91
C GLN A 282 -4.04 -15.76 4.44
N ASN A 283 -4.40 -16.34 3.29
CA ASN A 283 -5.66 -16.08 2.63
C ASN A 283 -6.59 -17.32 2.61
N TYR A 284 -7.76 -17.15 3.22
CA TYR A 284 -8.91 -18.05 3.12
C TYR A 284 -10.18 -17.33 2.60
N CYS A 285 -10.02 -16.26 1.80
CA CYS A 285 -11.11 -15.48 1.21
C CYS A 285 -10.86 -15.14 -0.27
N ASN A 286 -11.73 -14.32 -0.88
CA ASN A 286 -11.42 -13.75 -2.18
C ASN A 286 -10.52 -12.53 -1.98
N LEU A 287 -9.32 -12.55 -2.56
CA LEU A 287 -8.32 -11.51 -2.38
C LEU A 287 -7.96 -10.86 -3.71
N THR A 288 -7.94 -9.53 -3.78
CA THR A 288 -7.41 -8.79 -4.92
C THR A 288 -6.22 -7.95 -4.49
N LEU A 289 -5.09 -8.10 -5.17
CA LEU A 289 -3.88 -7.30 -5.00
C LEU A 289 -3.66 -6.47 -6.26
N THR A 290 -3.74 -5.14 -6.14
CA THR A 290 -3.56 -4.23 -7.29
C THR A 290 -2.52 -3.16 -6.99
N ASN A 291 -1.47 -3.07 -7.81
CA ASN A 291 -0.35 -2.14 -7.59
C ASN A 291 0.30 -2.27 -6.21
N MET A 292 0.38 -3.49 -5.68
CA MET A 292 0.98 -3.77 -4.38
C MET A 292 2.45 -4.13 -4.49
N ASN A 293 3.23 -3.83 -3.46
CA ASN A 293 4.57 -4.35 -3.27
C ASN A 293 4.61 -5.15 -1.97
N LEU A 294 4.62 -6.47 -2.07
CA LEU A 294 4.73 -7.36 -0.91
C LEU A 294 6.19 -7.75 -0.72
N ILE A 295 6.79 -7.39 0.41
CA ILE A 295 8.21 -7.62 0.69
C ILE A 295 8.35 -8.53 1.91
N GLY A 296 8.69 -9.79 1.67
CA GLY A 296 9.02 -10.73 2.72
C GLY A 296 10.37 -10.42 3.37
N THR A 297 10.50 -10.76 4.64
CA THR A 297 11.77 -10.71 5.39
C THR A 297 12.50 -12.04 5.30
N THR A 298 13.66 -12.16 5.94
CA THR A 298 14.38 -13.44 6.08
C THR A 298 13.61 -14.47 6.91
N ASP A 299 12.69 -14.00 7.76
CA ASP A 299 11.82 -14.84 8.60
C ASP A 299 10.53 -15.27 7.88
N THR A 300 10.21 -14.62 6.77
CA THR A 300 8.99 -14.87 5.99
C THR A 300 9.17 -16.11 5.12
N GLN A 301 8.51 -17.21 5.48
CA GLN A 301 8.53 -18.47 4.73
C GLN A 301 7.65 -18.39 3.48
N TYR A 302 6.51 -17.71 3.60
CA TYR A 302 5.57 -17.45 2.50
C TYR A 302 5.22 -15.97 2.50
N VAL A 303 5.42 -15.27 1.39
CA VAL A 303 4.94 -13.88 1.30
C VAL A 303 3.40 -13.87 1.25
N LEU A 304 2.81 -14.74 0.42
CA LEU A 304 1.38 -14.92 0.30
C LEU A 304 1.01 -16.41 0.27
N SER A 305 0.30 -16.91 1.28
CA SER A 305 -0.27 -18.26 1.25
C SER A 305 -1.76 -18.19 0.93
N ASN A 306 -2.21 -18.92 -0.09
CA ASN A 306 -3.59 -19.00 -0.58
C ASN A 306 -4.11 -20.42 -0.35
N ASN A 307 -5.18 -20.54 0.45
CA ASN A 307 -5.76 -21.84 0.80
C ASN A 307 -7.24 -21.98 0.52
N PHE A 308 -7.91 -20.89 0.15
CA PHE A 308 -9.30 -20.90 -0.27
C PHE A 308 -9.64 -19.63 -1.05
N GLY A 309 -10.64 -19.73 -1.93
CA GLY A 309 -11.21 -18.58 -2.62
C GLY A 309 -10.40 -18.19 -3.85
N ASN A 310 -10.74 -17.03 -4.43
CA ASN A 310 -10.10 -16.52 -5.62
C ASN A 310 -9.16 -15.36 -5.29
N THR A 311 -7.87 -15.56 -5.52
CA THR A 311 -6.84 -14.53 -5.44
C THR A 311 -6.52 -13.97 -6.82
N VAL A 312 -6.52 -12.64 -6.96
CA VAL A 312 -6.14 -11.93 -8.17
C VAL A 312 -4.92 -11.05 -7.89
N ILE A 313 -3.85 -11.22 -8.68
CA ILE A 313 -2.62 -10.43 -8.62
C ILE A 313 -2.53 -9.62 -9.92
N ASP A 314 -2.87 -8.33 -9.87
CA ASP A 314 -3.05 -7.48 -11.05
C ASP A 314 -2.27 -6.16 -10.97
N GLY A 315 -2.27 -5.40 -12.07
CA GLY A 315 -1.62 -4.09 -12.17
C GLY A 315 -0.09 -4.20 -12.06
N ASN A 316 0.53 -3.24 -11.38
CA ASN A 316 1.98 -3.27 -11.12
C ASN A 316 2.32 -3.95 -9.78
N THR A 317 1.72 -5.11 -9.52
CA THR A 317 1.94 -5.83 -8.26
C THR A 317 3.23 -6.64 -8.27
N SER A 318 4.12 -6.43 -7.31
CA SER A 318 5.35 -7.20 -7.10
C SER A 318 5.31 -7.96 -5.78
N ILE A 319 5.88 -9.16 -5.77
CA ILE A 319 5.99 -10.03 -4.59
C ILE A 319 7.44 -10.46 -4.48
N THR A 320 8.08 -10.16 -3.36
CA THR A 320 9.51 -10.42 -3.14
C THR A 320 9.69 -11.31 -1.93
N ALA A 321 9.96 -12.59 -2.15
CA ALA A 321 10.45 -13.49 -1.12
C ALA A 321 11.97 -13.39 -1.00
N THR A 322 12.48 -13.64 0.20
CA THR A 322 13.92 -13.83 0.42
C THR A 322 14.35 -15.19 -0.15
N ALA A 323 15.65 -15.33 -0.47
CA ALA A 323 16.16 -16.51 -1.16
C ALA A 323 15.84 -17.81 -0.40
N GLY A 324 15.24 -18.78 -1.11
CA GLY A 324 14.82 -20.08 -0.54
C GLY A 324 13.41 -20.10 0.04
N ASN A 325 12.72 -18.95 0.12
CA ASN A 325 11.33 -18.84 0.57
C ASN A 325 10.36 -18.69 -0.61
N VAL A 326 9.07 -18.85 -0.31
CA VAL A 326 7.99 -18.93 -1.30
C VAL A 326 7.37 -17.55 -1.51
N ALA A 327 7.26 -17.12 -2.78
CA ALA A 327 6.58 -15.89 -3.12
C ALA A 327 5.08 -16.03 -2.91
N PHE A 328 4.47 -17.06 -3.50
CA PHE A 328 3.12 -17.46 -3.13
C PHE A 328 2.88 -18.94 -3.38
N ASP A 329 1.90 -19.53 -2.68
CA ASP A 329 1.43 -20.88 -2.94
C ASP A 329 0.03 -20.90 -3.58
N VAL A 330 -0.31 -22.04 -4.17
CA VAL A 330 -1.67 -22.43 -4.55
C VAL A 330 -1.94 -23.73 -3.82
N CYS A 331 -2.43 -23.63 -2.59
CA CYS A 331 -2.47 -24.74 -1.65
C CYS A 331 -3.90 -25.22 -1.41
N TYR A 332 -4.33 -26.30 -2.07
CA TYR A 332 -5.67 -26.86 -1.85
C TYR A 332 -5.80 -27.46 -0.46
N ALA A 333 -6.81 -27.02 0.29
CA ALA A 333 -7.14 -27.53 1.60
C ALA A 333 -8.54 -28.16 1.62
N ASN A 334 -8.67 -29.32 2.27
CA ASN A 334 -9.95 -30.02 2.41
C ASN A 334 -10.83 -29.44 3.54
N GLY A 335 -11.90 -30.17 3.86
CA GLY A 335 -12.78 -29.86 4.99
C GLY A 335 -13.53 -28.54 4.78
N PRO A 336 -13.40 -27.55 5.68
CA PRO A 336 -14.10 -26.27 5.55
C PRO A 336 -13.69 -25.46 4.30
N TYR A 337 -12.61 -25.86 3.61
CA TYR A 337 -12.08 -25.20 2.42
C TYR A 337 -12.22 -26.02 1.12
N ALA A 338 -13.04 -27.09 1.14
CA ALA A 338 -13.27 -27.95 -0.02
C ALA A 338 -13.89 -27.23 -1.25
N GLY A 339 -14.32 -25.97 -1.11
CA GLY A 339 -14.73 -25.13 -2.24
C GLY A 339 -13.58 -24.68 -3.15
N GLY A 340 -12.33 -25.01 -2.81
CA GLY A 340 -11.18 -24.86 -3.69
C GLY A 340 -10.45 -23.53 -3.55
N VAL A 341 -9.32 -23.45 -4.26
CA VAL A 341 -8.42 -22.30 -4.30
C VAL A 341 -8.10 -21.94 -5.75
N SER A 342 -8.14 -20.65 -6.07
CA SER A 342 -7.69 -20.17 -7.37
C SER A 342 -6.79 -18.95 -7.22
N VAL A 343 -5.73 -18.88 -8.01
CA VAL A 343 -4.84 -17.72 -8.12
C VAL A 343 -4.74 -17.32 -9.60
N THR A 344 -5.11 -16.08 -9.91
CA THR A 344 -4.94 -15.48 -11.24
C THR A 344 -3.88 -14.39 -11.20
N VAL A 345 -2.85 -14.51 -12.05
CA VAL A 345 -1.72 -13.58 -12.13
C VAL A 345 -1.74 -12.84 -13.47
N ASN A 346 -1.88 -11.52 -13.41
CA ASN A 346 -1.83 -10.62 -14.54
C ASN A 346 -1.08 -9.34 -14.18
N THR A 347 0.15 -9.46 -13.70
CA THR A 347 0.93 -8.32 -13.22
C THR A 347 2.00 -7.90 -14.22
N THR A 348 2.30 -6.60 -14.28
CA THR A 348 3.53 -6.06 -14.90
C THR A 348 4.70 -6.01 -13.92
N GLY A 349 4.43 -6.18 -12.63
CA GLY A 349 5.44 -6.27 -11.59
C GLY A 349 6.23 -7.58 -11.65
N THR A 350 7.17 -7.74 -10.72
CA THR A 350 8.04 -8.91 -10.65
C THR A 350 7.70 -9.76 -9.43
N ILE A 351 7.62 -11.07 -9.66
CA ILE A 351 7.50 -12.07 -8.60
C ILE A 351 8.87 -12.70 -8.42
N THR A 352 9.47 -12.53 -7.24
CA THR A 352 10.78 -13.10 -6.88
C THR A 352 10.60 -14.11 -5.76
N GLY A 353 11.08 -15.33 -5.96
CA GLY A 353 10.77 -16.49 -5.12
C GLY A 353 9.86 -17.49 -5.82
N ASP A 354 9.69 -18.65 -5.21
CA ASP A 354 9.00 -19.77 -5.84
C ASP A 354 7.47 -19.61 -5.80
N ILE A 355 6.82 -20.16 -6.82
CA ILE A 355 5.39 -20.45 -6.81
C ILE A 355 5.24 -21.91 -6.39
N GLU A 356 4.59 -22.18 -5.26
CA GLU A 356 4.42 -23.54 -4.77
C GLU A 356 3.01 -24.09 -5.05
N LEU A 357 2.93 -25.25 -5.67
CA LEU A 357 1.69 -26.02 -5.80
C LEU A 357 1.65 -27.04 -4.67
N GLY A 358 0.60 -27.00 -3.85
CA GLY A 358 0.54 -27.81 -2.64
C GLY A 358 -0.86 -28.28 -2.26
N THR A 359 -0.91 -29.24 -1.35
CA THR A 359 -2.13 -29.61 -0.64
C THR A 359 -1.90 -29.50 0.87
N TRP A 360 -2.97 -29.31 1.63
CA TRP A 360 -2.94 -29.27 3.09
C TRP A 360 -4.17 -29.95 3.70
N ASN A 361 -4.00 -30.57 4.87
CA ASN A 361 -5.14 -31.08 5.63
C ASN A 361 -5.60 -30.02 6.63
N ALA A 362 -6.73 -29.37 6.34
CA ALA A 362 -7.27 -28.33 7.19
C ALA A 362 -7.68 -28.89 8.57
N ALA A 363 -7.75 -28.03 9.58
CA ALA A 363 -8.37 -28.41 10.84
C ALA A 363 -9.83 -28.85 10.60
N GLY A 364 -10.18 -30.06 11.03
CA GLY A 364 -11.49 -30.66 10.74
C GLY A 364 -11.60 -31.34 9.36
N GLY A 365 -10.51 -31.38 8.59
CA GLY A 365 -10.40 -32.14 7.35
C GLY A 365 -10.33 -33.65 7.59
N SER A 366 -10.66 -34.41 6.54
CA SER A 366 -10.57 -35.88 6.57
C SER A 366 -9.11 -36.33 6.34
N ASN A 367 -8.74 -37.49 6.89
CA ASN A 367 -7.51 -38.19 6.50
C ASN A 367 -7.88 -39.28 5.46
N PRO A 368 -7.02 -39.55 4.46
CA PRO A 368 -5.68 -38.97 4.25
C PRO A 368 -5.69 -37.51 3.76
N LYS A 369 -4.51 -36.88 3.74
CA LYS A 369 -4.27 -35.57 3.11
C LYS A 369 -4.77 -35.61 1.65
N PRO A 370 -5.30 -34.50 1.10
CA PRO A 370 -5.67 -34.44 -0.31
C PRO A 370 -4.52 -34.82 -1.23
N ASP A 371 -4.85 -35.57 -2.27
CA ASP A 371 -3.90 -36.07 -3.27
C ASP A 371 -3.94 -35.22 -4.56
N ILE A 372 -3.32 -35.74 -5.61
CA ILE A 372 -3.27 -35.05 -6.91
C ILE A 372 -4.63 -34.97 -7.59
N ASN A 373 -5.52 -35.95 -7.43
CA ASN A 373 -6.85 -35.91 -8.03
C ASN A 373 -7.66 -34.78 -7.39
N ASP A 374 -7.62 -34.71 -6.06
CA ASP A 374 -8.23 -33.62 -5.31
C ASP A 374 -7.69 -32.25 -5.74
N TYR A 375 -6.37 -32.13 -5.93
CA TYR A 375 -5.76 -30.88 -6.38
C TYR A 375 -6.24 -30.48 -7.78
N LEU A 376 -6.20 -31.42 -8.73
CA LEU A 376 -6.58 -31.18 -10.12
C LEU A 376 -8.04 -30.75 -10.28
N ASP A 377 -8.93 -31.21 -9.38
CA ASP A 377 -10.35 -30.88 -9.42
C ASP A 377 -10.69 -29.55 -8.70
N ASN A 378 -9.86 -29.10 -7.75
CA ASN A 378 -10.22 -28.02 -6.81
C ASN A 378 -9.21 -26.87 -6.70
N ALA A 379 -8.05 -26.96 -7.37
CA ALA A 379 -7.04 -25.90 -7.41
C ALA A 379 -6.89 -25.35 -8.83
N ASN A 380 -6.66 -24.04 -8.94
CA ASN A 380 -6.38 -23.42 -10.23
C ASN A 380 -5.34 -22.29 -10.14
N LEU A 381 -4.26 -22.41 -10.91
CA LEU A 381 -3.28 -21.36 -11.15
C LEU A 381 -3.40 -20.86 -12.60
N ILE A 382 -3.82 -19.61 -12.78
CA ILE A 382 -3.86 -18.95 -14.09
C ILE A 382 -2.77 -17.88 -14.14
N ILE A 383 -1.86 -17.95 -15.10
CA ILE A 383 -0.84 -16.93 -15.32
C ILE A 383 -1.03 -16.30 -16.71
N ASN A 384 -1.62 -15.12 -16.74
CA ASN A 384 -1.83 -14.33 -17.95
C ASN A 384 -0.61 -13.46 -18.29
N ASN A 385 0.05 -12.92 -17.27
CA ASN A 385 1.28 -12.17 -17.41
C ASN A 385 2.04 -12.11 -16.08
N VAL A 386 3.34 -12.34 -16.14
CA VAL A 386 4.23 -12.20 -14.99
C VAL A 386 5.67 -11.99 -15.46
N ASN A 387 6.50 -11.39 -14.61
CA ASN A 387 7.95 -11.57 -14.65
C ASN A 387 8.36 -12.41 -13.43
N LEU A 388 8.53 -13.73 -13.62
CA LEU A 388 8.87 -14.66 -12.54
C LEU A 388 10.38 -14.87 -12.43
N LYS A 389 10.92 -14.60 -11.25
CA LYS A 389 12.29 -14.91 -10.82
C LYS A 389 12.26 -15.98 -9.72
N GLY A 390 11.89 -17.19 -10.12
CA GLY A 390 11.77 -18.36 -9.24
C GLY A 390 11.28 -19.59 -10.00
N GLU A 391 11.05 -20.67 -9.27
CA GLU A 391 10.54 -21.94 -9.79
C GLU A 391 9.03 -22.08 -9.54
N ILE A 392 8.31 -22.75 -10.45
CA ILE A 392 7.01 -23.34 -10.16
C ILE A 392 7.24 -24.74 -9.57
N LYS A 393 7.26 -24.81 -8.24
CA LYS A 393 7.52 -26.03 -7.47
C LYS A 393 6.25 -26.84 -7.29
N ASN A 394 6.30 -28.11 -7.71
CA ASN A 394 5.18 -29.04 -7.55
C ASN A 394 5.42 -29.98 -6.35
N ASN A 395 4.61 -29.82 -5.31
CA ASN A 395 4.59 -30.68 -4.12
C ASN A 395 3.32 -31.57 -4.04
N VAL A 396 2.52 -31.65 -5.10
CA VAL A 396 1.24 -32.40 -5.13
C VAL A 396 1.36 -33.81 -5.67
N GLY A 397 2.40 -34.10 -6.47
CA GLY A 397 2.63 -35.38 -7.13
C GLY A 397 2.62 -35.25 -8.65
N GLY A 398 2.62 -36.38 -9.36
CA GLY A 398 2.52 -36.41 -10.83
C GLY A 398 1.66 -37.54 -11.37
N PHE A 399 1.76 -37.82 -12.67
CA PHE A 399 0.99 -38.87 -13.34
C PHE A 399 1.08 -40.26 -12.66
N ASN A 400 2.21 -40.58 -12.04
CA ASN A 400 2.38 -41.86 -11.35
C ASN A 400 1.54 -41.97 -10.05
N ASP A 401 1.11 -40.84 -9.50
CA ASP A 401 0.28 -40.73 -8.30
C ASP A 401 -1.19 -40.47 -8.67
N TYR A 402 -1.49 -40.28 -9.96
CA TYR A 402 -2.83 -39.97 -10.48
C TYR A 402 -3.69 -41.23 -10.60
N GLU A 403 -4.96 -41.12 -10.22
CA GLU A 403 -5.95 -42.20 -10.38
C GLU A 403 -6.96 -41.79 -11.47
N PRO A 404 -6.96 -42.44 -12.64
CA PRO A 404 -7.84 -42.05 -13.73
C PRO A 404 -9.32 -42.35 -13.42
N ASP A 405 -10.21 -41.49 -13.88
CA ASP A 405 -11.66 -41.63 -13.67
C ASP A 405 -12.19 -42.94 -14.29
N ASN A 406 -11.55 -43.39 -15.37
CA ASN A 406 -11.84 -44.66 -16.03
C ASN A 406 -10.72 -45.69 -15.82
N ALA A 407 -10.85 -46.51 -14.76
CA ALA A 407 -9.90 -47.55 -14.39
C ALA A 407 -9.62 -48.65 -15.46
N GLY A 408 -10.32 -48.64 -16.60
CA GLY A 408 -10.11 -49.55 -17.73
C GLY A 408 -9.39 -48.93 -18.95
N GLY A 409 -8.99 -47.65 -18.89
CA GLY A 409 -8.31 -46.95 -19.97
C GLY A 409 -6.87 -47.43 -20.20
N THR A 410 -6.39 -47.24 -21.43
CA THR A 410 -4.97 -47.42 -21.78
C THR A 410 -4.09 -46.34 -21.13
N ASP A 411 -2.78 -46.59 -21.00
CA ASP A 411 -1.83 -45.59 -20.47
C ASP A 411 -1.86 -44.27 -21.27
N GLU A 412 -2.10 -44.33 -22.58
CA GLU A 412 -2.22 -43.15 -23.44
C GLU A 412 -3.48 -42.35 -23.13
N GLU A 413 -4.63 -43.02 -22.94
CA GLU A 413 -5.89 -42.38 -22.56
C GLU A 413 -5.81 -41.76 -21.16
N ASN A 414 -5.26 -42.50 -20.19
CA ASN A 414 -5.10 -42.02 -18.81
C ASN A 414 -4.16 -40.80 -18.75
N LYS A 415 -3.08 -40.81 -19.55
CA LYS A 415 -2.15 -39.69 -19.63
C LYS A 415 -2.77 -38.48 -20.33
N ALA A 416 -3.62 -38.68 -21.34
CA ALA A 416 -4.36 -37.61 -21.98
C ALA A 416 -5.35 -36.96 -20.99
N GLU A 417 -6.08 -37.76 -20.21
CA GLU A 417 -6.99 -37.29 -19.16
C GLU A 417 -6.25 -36.48 -18.08
N TYR A 418 -5.15 -37.02 -17.55
CA TYR A 418 -4.29 -36.31 -16.60
C TYR A 418 -3.81 -34.97 -17.15
N ASN A 419 -3.31 -34.94 -18.39
CA ASN A 419 -2.83 -33.71 -19.01
C ASN A 419 -3.95 -32.69 -19.25
N GLU A 420 -5.18 -33.13 -19.53
CA GLU A 420 -6.34 -32.25 -19.64
C GLU A 420 -6.70 -31.63 -18.28
N LYS A 421 -6.74 -32.43 -17.22
CA LYS A 421 -6.98 -31.93 -15.86
C LYS A 421 -5.85 -31.00 -15.39
N LEU A 422 -4.60 -31.35 -15.67
CA LEU A 422 -3.44 -30.52 -15.34
C LEU A 422 -3.50 -29.15 -16.03
N GLN A 423 -3.89 -29.09 -17.30
CA GLN A 423 -4.04 -27.82 -18.03
C GLN A 423 -5.23 -26.98 -17.53
N LYS A 424 -6.25 -27.61 -16.93
CA LYS A 424 -7.34 -26.87 -16.27
C LYS A 424 -6.92 -26.32 -14.91
N ALA A 425 -6.12 -27.07 -14.18
CA ALA A 425 -5.59 -26.66 -12.88
C ALA A 425 -4.43 -25.66 -13.01
N ILE A 426 -3.70 -25.65 -14.13
CA ILE A 426 -2.55 -24.78 -14.37
C ILE A 426 -2.61 -24.27 -15.81
N ASP A 427 -3.04 -23.03 -15.98
CA ASP A 427 -3.17 -22.37 -17.29
C ASP A 427 -2.18 -21.21 -17.43
N ILE A 428 -1.18 -21.38 -18.31
CA ILE A 428 -0.10 -20.40 -18.50
C ILE A 428 -0.25 -19.75 -19.88
N ASN A 429 -0.84 -18.56 -19.87
CA ASN A 429 -1.21 -17.78 -21.03
C ASN A 429 -0.19 -16.70 -21.42
N GLY A 430 0.74 -16.32 -20.54
CA GLY A 430 1.77 -15.35 -20.87
C GLY A 430 2.73 -14.99 -19.74
N GLY A 431 3.90 -14.45 -20.10
CA GLY A 431 4.89 -13.94 -19.16
C GLY A 431 6.33 -14.29 -19.53
N THR A 432 7.25 -13.83 -18.68
CA THR A 432 8.68 -14.15 -18.72
C THR A 432 9.04 -14.89 -17.44
N PHE A 433 9.71 -16.02 -17.59
CA PHE A 433 10.06 -16.91 -16.49
C PHE A 433 11.57 -17.16 -16.50
N ALA A 434 12.20 -17.07 -15.34
CA ALA A 434 13.64 -17.28 -15.21
C ALA A 434 14.08 -18.66 -15.72
N ALA A 435 15.34 -18.76 -16.14
CA ALA A 435 15.97 -20.04 -16.45
C ALA A 435 15.82 -21.00 -15.26
N GLY A 436 15.37 -22.23 -15.52
CA GLY A 436 15.13 -23.24 -14.48
C GLY A 436 13.79 -23.09 -13.75
N SER A 437 12.89 -22.21 -14.19
CA SER A 437 11.57 -21.99 -13.58
C SER A 437 10.61 -23.19 -13.62
N LYS A 438 10.90 -24.21 -14.42
CA LYS A 438 10.04 -25.40 -14.62
C LYS A 438 8.67 -25.11 -15.22
N VAL A 439 8.46 -23.91 -15.75
CA VAL A 439 7.22 -23.53 -16.41
C VAL A 439 6.92 -24.42 -17.63
N GLU A 440 7.95 -24.93 -18.29
CA GLU A 440 7.86 -25.84 -19.44
C GLU A 440 7.11 -27.15 -19.12
N ASN A 441 7.04 -27.56 -17.85
CA ASN A 441 6.31 -28.77 -17.44
C ASN A 441 4.79 -28.64 -17.59
N TYR A 442 4.29 -27.41 -17.71
CA TYR A 442 2.86 -27.09 -17.77
C TYR A 442 2.45 -26.49 -19.12
N LEU A 443 3.38 -26.45 -20.08
CA LEU A 443 3.15 -25.89 -21.40
C LEU A 443 3.12 -27.01 -22.44
N PRO A 444 2.28 -26.88 -23.49
CA PRO A 444 2.36 -27.80 -24.62
C PRO A 444 3.71 -27.68 -25.33
N GLU A 445 4.12 -28.74 -26.01
CA GLU A 445 5.34 -28.74 -26.82
C GLU A 445 5.33 -27.60 -27.85
N GLY A 446 6.43 -26.85 -27.95
CA GLY A 446 6.49 -25.64 -28.80
C GLY A 446 5.69 -24.44 -28.27
N GLY A 447 5.18 -24.51 -27.03
CA GLY A 447 4.36 -23.48 -26.39
C GLY A 447 5.10 -22.19 -25.99
N TYR A 448 6.44 -22.20 -26.03
CA TYR A 448 7.29 -21.12 -25.53
C TYR A 448 8.56 -20.93 -26.38
N LYS A 449 9.30 -19.86 -26.08
CA LYS A 449 10.66 -19.62 -26.60
C LYS A 449 11.63 -19.41 -25.45
N THR A 450 12.91 -19.63 -25.72
CA THR A 450 13.98 -19.33 -24.77
C THR A 450 14.81 -18.16 -25.28
N ASP A 451 15.10 -17.17 -24.42
CA ASP A 451 15.97 -16.05 -24.76
C ASP A 451 17.46 -16.39 -24.61
N ALA A 452 18.34 -15.43 -24.91
CA ALA A 452 19.79 -15.62 -24.81
C ALA A 452 20.30 -15.85 -23.38
N ALA A 453 19.52 -15.47 -22.36
CA ALA A 453 19.83 -15.70 -20.95
C ALA A 453 19.24 -17.02 -20.41
N GLY A 454 18.53 -17.78 -21.26
CA GLY A 454 17.88 -19.02 -20.86
C GLY A 454 16.48 -18.84 -20.25
N ASN A 455 15.94 -17.62 -20.23
CA ASN A 455 14.59 -17.38 -19.71
C ASN A 455 13.55 -17.91 -20.69
N ILE A 456 12.46 -18.44 -20.16
CA ILE A 456 11.32 -18.92 -20.93
C ILE A 456 10.33 -17.76 -21.12
N ILE A 457 9.98 -17.51 -22.38
CA ILE A 457 9.03 -16.48 -22.78
C ILE A 457 7.78 -17.16 -23.33
N VAL A 458 6.66 -16.91 -22.67
CA VAL A 458 5.32 -17.32 -23.10
C VAL A 458 4.63 -16.09 -23.67
N GLY A 459 4.35 -16.11 -24.97
CA GLY A 459 3.60 -15.03 -25.61
C GLY A 459 2.17 -14.99 -25.11
N LYS A 460 1.65 -13.78 -24.82
CA LYS A 460 0.26 -13.58 -24.40
C LYS A 460 -0.71 -14.25 -25.39
N LYS A 461 -1.64 -15.05 -24.87
CA LYS A 461 -2.81 -15.50 -25.61
C LYS A 461 -3.62 -14.28 -26.06
N ASN A 462 -3.43 -13.87 -27.31
CA ASN A 462 -4.12 -12.72 -27.87
C ASN A 462 -5.55 -13.12 -28.28
N ASP A 463 -6.50 -13.03 -27.35
CA ASP A 463 -7.92 -13.22 -27.67
C ASP A 463 -8.47 -12.14 -28.62
N SER A 464 -7.75 -11.02 -28.79
CA SER A 464 -8.11 -9.92 -29.69
C SER A 464 -7.72 -10.13 -31.16
N ASN A 465 -6.83 -11.09 -31.45
CA ASN A 465 -6.50 -11.49 -32.81
C ASN A 465 -6.73 -12.98 -32.89
N ARG A 466 -7.90 -13.39 -33.38
CA ARG A 466 -8.17 -14.80 -33.69
C ARG A 466 -7.25 -15.20 -34.84
N ILE A 467 -6.04 -15.63 -34.50
CA ILE A 467 -5.18 -16.37 -35.40
C ILE A 467 -5.83 -17.74 -35.51
N THR A 468 -6.61 -17.94 -36.57
CA THR A 468 -7.47 -19.13 -36.74
C THR A 468 -6.80 -20.23 -37.54
N GLY A 469 -5.61 -19.97 -38.07
CA GLY A 469 -4.82 -20.94 -38.82
C GLY A 469 -3.71 -20.27 -39.62
N CYS A 470 -2.91 -21.11 -40.26
CA CYS A 470 -1.95 -20.71 -41.29
C CYS A 470 -2.26 -21.45 -42.59
N VAL A 471 -1.97 -20.82 -43.73
CA VAL A 471 -2.14 -21.40 -45.06
C VAL A 471 -0.82 -21.29 -45.80
N TYR A 472 -0.32 -22.40 -46.34
CA TYR A 472 0.84 -22.40 -47.22
C TYR A 472 0.53 -21.59 -48.49
N LEU A 473 1.38 -20.63 -48.85
CA LEU A 473 1.22 -19.89 -50.10
C LEU A 473 2.17 -20.40 -51.18
N ASN A 474 3.47 -20.44 -50.88
CA ASN A 474 4.53 -20.94 -51.77
C ASN A 474 5.80 -21.26 -50.96
N GLU A 475 6.90 -21.57 -51.66
CA GLU A 475 8.18 -21.96 -51.07
C GLU A 475 8.82 -20.87 -50.20
N ASP A 476 8.43 -19.61 -50.38
CA ASP A 476 9.00 -18.46 -49.67
C ASP A 476 8.04 -17.89 -48.60
N TYR A 477 6.72 -18.17 -48.68
CA TYR A 477 5.71 -17.53 -47.83
C TYR A 477 4.58 -18.46 -47.35
N HIS A 478 4.03 -18.18 -46.16
CA HIS A 478 2.72 -18.63 -45.69
C HIS A 478 1.85 -17.43 -45.30
N ALA A 479 0.53 -17.61 -45.22
CA ALA A 479 -0.39 -16.60 -44.71
C ALA A 479 -0.93 -16.98 -43.32
N LEU A 480 -0.94 -16.00 -42.42
CA LEU A 480 -1.69 -16.08 -41.15
C LEU A 480 -3.13 -15.67 -41.41
N ILE A 481 -4.10 -16.42 -40.88
CA ILE A 481 -5.50 -16.01 -40.86
C ILE A 481 -5.74 -15.24 -39.57
N VAL A 482 -5.63 -13.91 -39.64
CA VAL A 482 -5.84 -13.00 -38.51
C VAL A 482 -7.18 -12.29 -38.70
N ASN A 483 -8.16 -12.57 -37.83
CA ASN A 483 -9.50 -11.97 -37.89
C ASN A 483 -10.16 -12.13 -39.28
N GLY A 484 -10.02 -13.31 -39.90
CA GLY A 484 -10.56 -13.63 -41.22
C GLY A 484 -9.84 -12.97 -42.40
N ARG A 485 -8.67 -12.37 -42.19
CA ARG A 485 -7.81 -11.80 -43.24
C ARG A 485 -6.49 -12.54 -43.33
N PHE A 486 -5.97 -12.68 -44.55
CA PHE A 486 -4.67 -13.27 -44.81
C PHE A 486 -3.56 -12.24 -44.69
N ILE A 487 -2.57 -12.51 -43.84
CA ILE A 487 -1.33 -11.74 -43.74
C ILE A 487 -0.18 -12.64 -44.16
N ALA A 488 0.43 -12.35 -45.31
CA ALA A 488 1.58 -13.10 -45.81
C ALA A 488 2.83 -12.82 -44.98
N GLN A 489 3.52 -13.87 -44.55
CA GLN A 489 4.80 -13.84 -43.87
C GLN A 489 5.79 -14.80 -44.54
N PRO A 490 7.07 -14.44 -44.61
CA PRO A 490 8.08 -15.33 -45.17
C PRO A 490 8.31 -16.54 -44.26
N HIS A 491 8.65 -17.69 -44.85
CA HIS A 491 9.08 -18.88 -44.10
C HIS A 491 10.43 -18.60 -43.44
N VAL A 492 10.42 -18.32 -42.14
CA VAL A 492 11.64 -18.17 -41.32
C VAL A 492 12.25 -19.51 -40.93
N ASP A 493 11.62 -20.62 -41.33
CA ASP A 493 11.91 -21.99 -40.89
C ASP A 493 12.57 -22.85 -41.99
N ASN A 494 13.01 -22.27 -43.12
CA ASN A 494 13.56 -22.99 -44.29
C ASN A 494 12.68 -24.13 -44.82
N GLY A 495 11.35 -24.05 -44.67
CA GLY A 495 10.41 -25.02 -45.27
C GLY A 495 10.17 -26.29 -44.44
N THR A 496 10.35 -26.23 -43.12
CA THR A 496 10.00 -27.33 -42.20
C THR A 496 8.49 -27.47 -41.93
N GLY A 497 7.70 -26.47 -42.31
CA GLY A 497 6.24 -26.56 -42.31
C GLY A 497 5.65 -26.25 -40.94
N PHE A 498 6.21 -25.31 -40.18
CA PHE A 498 5.66 -24.91 -38.88
C PHE A 498 5.59 -23.38 -38.71
N CYS A 499 4.46 -22.88 -38.21
CA CYS A 499 4.24 -21.44 -38.03
C CYS A 499 4.28 -21.03 -36.54
N VAL A 500 5.29 -20.23 -36.18
CA VAL A 500 5.51 -19.74 -34.80
C VAL A 500 4.44 -18.77 -34.29
N ALA A 501 3.66 -18.16 -35.17
CA ALA A 501 2.62 -17.20 -34.78
C ALA A 501 1.28 -17.89 -34.46
N CYS A 502 0.99 -19.06 -35.05
CA CYS A 502 -0.25 -19.80 -34.78
C CYS A 502 -0.04 -21.14 -34.05
N LYS A 503 1.22 -21.48 -33.71
CA LYS A 503 1.61 -22.74 -33.04
C LYS A 503 1.06 -24.00 -33.75
N GLY A 504 1.08 -24.02 -35.07
CA GLY A 504 0.51 -25.12 -35.88
C GLY A 504 1.36 -25.47 -37.10
N GLY A 505 1.19 -26.70 -37.60
CA GLY A 505 1.80 -27.18 -38.84
C GLY A 505 1.22 -26.47 -40.08
N ILE A 506 2.10 -26.02 -40.97
CA ILE A 506 1.80 -25.45 -42.28
C ILE A 506 1.66 -26.64 -43.25
N ASN A 507 0.44 -27.15 -43.40
CA ASN A 507 0.17 -28.23 -44.35
C ASN A 507 0.30 -27.70 -45.79
N LYS A 508 1.07 -28.42 -46.62
CA LYS A 508 1.21 -28.17 -48.07
C LYS A 508 -0.05 -28.49 -48.86
#